data_AF-A0A6J4ICV6-F1
#
_entry.id   AF-A0A6J4ICV6-F1
#
_cell.length_a   1.000
_cell.length_b   1.000
_cell.length_c   1.000
_cell.angle_alpha   90.00
_cell.angle_beta   90.00
_cell.angle_gamma   90.00
#
_symmetry.space_group_name_H-M   'P 1'
#
loop_
_entity.id
_entity.type
_entity.pdbx_description
1 polymer ?
#
loop_
_entity_poly.entity_id
_entity_poly.type
_entity_poly.pdbx_seq_one_letter_code
_entity_poly.pdbx_strand_id
1 'polypeptide(L)'
;MLLSAADSTSQDVNFQVIEDMRDTQGSMSPGRFVRGTWTLLVTALVFAVAIFFSVFSLSNGSHGLEIAALLVLGLAGGGLARGLVRENLVMAVFIVLVVGECALFSHFSLPWSSLWPVLIPANAIGVMVGNVVRLGYLESRPKALRDVWVVNGVEEPRTDSAEAVSLAALSAWDSAQAGRFYVERNEGLFEAMGSAATGFIVHCAAKPQEESAWQILGSLGGRGETEIRIPSGPAFAPSGVVVDLETAKEALLGFFHHRGPDPGLQWTFGEEALDLKFG
;
A
#
# COMPACT_ATOMS: atom_id res chain seq x y z
N MET A 1 -40.46 -26.26 -33.00
CA MET A 1 -40.82 -25.59 -31.73
C MET A 1 -40.02 -26.28 -30.63
N LEU A 2 -38.74 -25.91 -30.51
CA LEU A 2 -37.78 -26.37 -29.51
C LEU A 2 -36.45 -25.69 -29.84
N LEU A 3 -36.02 -24.74 -29.00
CA LEU A 3 -34.63 -24.43 -28.61
C LEU A 3 -34.52 -23.01 -28.05
N SER A 4 -33.59 -22.88 -27.10
CA SER A 4 -33.01 -21.64 -26.55
C SER A 4 -33.64 -21.08 -25.27
N ALA A 5 -33.30 -21.70 -24.15
CA ALA A 5 -33.31 -21.10 -22.82
C ALA A 5 -32.29 -21.81 -21.92
N ALA A 6 -30.99 -21.64 -22.21
CA ALA A 6 -29.90 -22.11 -21.34
C ALA A 6 -28.60 -21.41 -21.74
N ASP A 7 -28.44 -20.12 -21.44
CA ASP A 7 -27.12 -19.47 -21.55
C ASP A 7 -26.91 -18.23 -20.65
N SER A 8 -27.84 -17.88 -19.75
CA SER A 8 -27.71 -16.64 -18.96
C SER A 8 -27.08 -16.83 -17.57
N THR A 9 -26.85 -18.06 -17.11
CA THR A 9 -26.36 -18.31 -15.73
C THR A 9 -24.86 -18.59 -15.64
N SER A 10 -24.15 -18.70 -16.77
CA SER A 10 -22.70 -18.96 -16.76
C SER A 10 -21.84 -17.70 -16.86
N GLN A 11 -22.41 -16.54 -17.22
CA GLN A 11 -21.67 -15.28 -17.33
C GLN A 11 -21.56 -14.51 -16.01
N ASP A 12 -22.57 -14.61 -15.14
CA ASP A 12 -22.61 -13.88 -13.87
C ASP A 12 -21.61 -14.40 -12.83
N VAL A 13 -21.30 -15.71 -12.86
CA VAL A 13 -20.34 -16.32 -11.92
C VAL A 13 -18.89 -15.95 -12.26
N ASN A 14 -18.58 -15.68 -13.54
CA ASN A 14 -17.22 -15.33 -13.97
C ASN A 14 -16.88 -13.85 -13.76
N PHE A 15 -17.87 -12.96 -13.70
CA PHE A 15 -17.63 -11.54 -13.41
C PHE A 15 -17.36 -11.31 -11.91
N GLN A 16 -18.05 -12.06 -11.05
CA GLN A 16 -17.92 -11.94 -9.60
C GLN A 16 -16.56 -12.44 -9.06
N VAL A 17 -15.91 -13.38 -9.75
CA VAL A 17 -14.56 -13.87 -9.39
C VAL A 17 -13.45 -12.94 -9.89
N ILE A 18 -13.72 -12.09 -10.89
CA ILE A 18 -12.74 -11.13 -11.42
C ILE A 18 -12.79 -9.79 -10.67
N GLU A 19 -13.94 -9.41 -10.10
CA GLU A 19 -14.03 -8.25 -9.20
C GLU A 19 -13.37 -8.50 -7.83
N ASP A 20 -13.47 -9.72 -7.28
CA ASP A 20 -12.88 -10.06 -5.97
C ASP A 20 -11.33 -10.10 -5.98
N MET A 21 -10.70 -10.13 -7.17
CA MET A 21 -9.23 -10.05 -7.32
C MET A 21 -8.70 -8.61 -7.53
N ARG A 22 -9.58 -7.61 -7.70
CA ARG A 22 -9.15 -6.21 -7.91
C ARG A 22 -9.08 -5.40 -6.62
N ASP A 23 -9.73 -5.88 -5.56
CA ASP A 23 -9.80 -5.20 -4.25
C ASP A 23 -8.56 -5.41 -3.36
N THR A 24 -7.50 -6.09 -3.84
CA THR A 24 -6.26 -6.28 -3.09
C THR A 24 -5.14 -5.27 -3.40
N GLN A 25 -5.46 -4.18 -4.10
CA GLN A 25 -4.55 -3.04 -4.28
C GLN A 25 -5.02 -1.75 -3.59
N GLY A 26 -5.82 -1.89 -2.53
CA GLY A 26 -6.03 -0.81 -1.58
C GLY A 26 -4.69 -0.40 -0.96
N SER A 27 -4.35 0.88 -1.05
CA SER A 27 -3.17 1.46 -0.40
C SER A 27 -3.14 1.01 1.06
N MET A 28 -2.14 0.22 1.43
CA MET A 28 -2.00 -0.26 2.79
C MET A 28 -1.72 0.95 3.69
N SER A 29 -2.70 1.35 4.49
CA SER A 29 -2.51 2.28 5.60
C SER A 29 -1.26 1.84 6.40
N PRO A 30 -0.38 2.74 6.84
CA PRO A 30 0.82 2.39 7.61
C PRO A 30 0.51 1.52 8.84
N GLY A 31 -0.66 1.72 9.47
CA GLY A 31 -1.15 0.91 10.58
C GLY A 31 -1.45 -0.55 10.22
N ARG A 32 -1.98 -0.83 9.01
CA ARG A 32 -2.17 -2.20 8.51
C ARG A 32 -0.84 -2.84 8.13
N PHE A 33 0.10 -2.08 7.57
CA PHE A 33 1.44 -2.58 7.27
C PHE A 33 2.20 -2.99 8.55
N VAL A 34 2.13 -2.17 9.61
CA VAL A 34 2.74 -2.49 10.91
C VAL A 34 2.08 -3.70 11.56
N ARG A 35 0.74 -3.80 11.57
CA ARG A 35 0.04 -4.98 12.10
C ARG A 35 0.32 -6.25 11.28
N GLY A 36 0.34 -6.16 9.95
CA GLY A 36 0.65 -7.29 9.07
C GLY A 36 2.09 -7.78 9.24
N THR A 37 3.04 -6.84 9.25
CA THR A 37 4.47 -7.10 9.50
C THR A 37 4.69 -7.74 10.87
N TRP A 38 4.03 -7.24 11.91
CA TRP A 38 4.11 -7.81 13.25
C TRP A 38 3.57 -9.24 13.31
N THR A 39 2.43 -9.50 12.67
CA THR A 39 1.81 -10.83 12.64
C THR A 39 2.73 -11.86 11.95
N LEU A 40 3.38 -11.46 10.86
CA LEU A 40 4.34 -12.32 10.14
C LEU A 40 5.59 -12.62 10.97
N LEU A 41 6.13 -11.63 11.69
CA LEU A 41 7.28 -11.81 12.59
C LEU A 41 6.94 -12.71 13.78
N VAL A 42 5.78 -12.52 14.40
CA VAL A 42 5.30 -13.40 15.48
C VAL A 42 5.11 -14.83 14.98
N THR A 43 4.51 -15.00 13.79
CA THR A 43 4.33 -16.31 13.17
C THR A 43 5.67 -16.99 12.91
N ALA A 44 6.63 -16.28 12.32
CA ALA A 44 7.99 -16.77 12.08
C ALA A 44 8.68 -17.21 13.37
N LEU A 45 8.54 -16.43 14.46
CA LEU A 45 9.11 -16.77 15.77
C LEU A 45 8.47 -18.03 16.36
N VAL A 46 7.15 -18.15 16.30
CA VAL A 46 6.42 -19.33 16.78
C VAL A 46 6.88 -20.59 16.03
N PHE A 47 7.03 -20.53 14.71
CA PHE A 47 7.55 -21.65 13.93
C PHE A 47 8.99 -22.01 14.28
N ALA A 48 9.88 -21.01 14.42
CA ALA A 48 11.28 -21.25 14.80
C ALA A 48 11.39 -21.94 16.17
N VAL A 49 10.60 -21.48 17.16
CA VAL A 49 10.52 -22.08 18.50
C VAL A 49 9.94 -23.50 18.43
N ALA A 50 8.88 -23.72 17.65
CA ALA A 50 8.27 -25.05 17.49
C ALA A 50 9.24 -26.05 16.85
N ILE A 51 10.01 -25.63 15.84
CA ILE A 51 11.05 -26.46 15.22
C ILE A 51 12.15 -26.79 16.24
N PHE A 52 12.63 -25.79 16.99
CA PHE A 52 13.62 -26.00 18.03
C PHE A 52 13.19 -27.07 19.04
N PHE A 53 12.00 -26.93 19.63
CA PHE A 53 11.50 -27.88 20.63
C PHE A 53 11.21 -29.26 20.04
N SER A 54 10.71 -29.33 18.81
CA SER A 54 10.44 -30.61 18.13
C SER A 54 11.74 -31.39 17.91
N VAL A 55 12.78 -30.73 17.39
CA VAL A 55 14.07 -31.38 17.11
C VAL A 55 14.79 -31.71 18.43
N PHE A 56 14.74 -30.81 19.41
CA PHE A 56 15.32 -31.04 20.74
C PHE A 56 14.66 -32.21 21.46
N SER A 57 13.34 -32.38 21.32
CA SER A 57 12.63 -33.54 21.87
C SER A 57 13.00 -34.82 21.14
N LEU A 58 13.14 -34.79 19.81
CA LEU A 58 13.55 -35.94 18.99
C LEU A 58 15.00 -36.37 19.26
N SER A 59 15.85 -35.43 19.67
CA SER A 59 17.24 -35.71 20.07
C SER A 59 17.39 -36.10 21.55
N ASN A 60 16.29 -36.40 22.25
CA ASN A 60 16.27 -36.70 23.70
C ASN A 60 16.92 -35.60 24.56
N GLY A 61 16.79 -34.35 24.15
CA GLY A 61 17.38 -33.19 24.83
C GLY A 61 18.88 -32.99 24.60
N SER A 62 19.48 -33.70 23.63
CA SER A 62 20.86 -33.49 23.22
C SER A 62 20.99 -32.43 22.12
N HIS A 63 22.17 -31.81 22.01
CA HIS A 63 22.55 -30.92 20.89
C HIS A 63 21.74 -29.62 20.75
N GLY A 64 21.22 -29.08 21.86
CA GLY A 64 20.41 -27.84 21.84
C GLY A 64 21.15 -26.63 21.25
N LEU A 65 22.46 -26.50 21.49
CA LEU A 65 23.26 -25.39 20.94
C LEU A 65 23.43 -25.53 19.42
N GLU A 66 23.66 -26.74 18.93
CA GLU A 66 23.84 -27.06 17.52
C GLU A 66 22.53 -26.85 16.74
N ILE A 67 21.38 -27.22 17.32
CA ILE A 67 20.06 -26.95 16.75
C ILE A 67 19.80 -25.44 16.67
N ALA A 68 20.09 -24.70 17.75
CA ALA A 68 19.95 -23.24 17.75
C ALA A 68 20.87 -22.57 16.71
N ALA A 69 22.11 -23.04 16.58
CA ALA A 69 23.06 -22.53 15.59
C ALA A 69 22.58 -22.77 14.15
N LEU A 70 22.03 -23.95 13.85
CA LEU A 70 21.46 -24.25 12.53
C LEU A 70 20.21 -23.42 12.23
N LEU A 71 19.35 -23.18 13.22
CA LEU A 71 18.20 -22.29 13.05
C LEU A 71 18.63 -20.86 12.74
N VAL A 72 19.60 -20.31 13.50
CA VAL A 72 20.12 -18.96 13.23
C VAL A 72 20.76 -18.88 11.85
N LEU A 73 21.53 -19.90 11.47
CA LEU A 73 22.20 -19.97 10.18
C LEU A 73 21.18 -20.02 9.03
N GLY A 74 20.15 -20.87 9.12
CA GLY A 74 19.10 -20.95 8.11
C GLY A 74 18.25 -19.68 8.04
N LEU A 75 17.90 -19.08 9.18
CA LEU A 75 17.17 -17.80 9.20
C LEU A 75 17.99 -16.69 8.51
N ALA A 76 19.29 -16.62 8.80
CA ALA A 76 20.19 -15.65 8.18
C ALA A 76 20.40 -15.93 6.68
N GLY A 77 20.63 -17.19 6.30
CA GLY A 77 20.84 -17.63 4.91
C GLY A 77 19.63 -17.32 4.03
N GLY A 78 18.44 -17.75 4.47
CA GLY A 78 17.18 -17.43 3.80
C GLY A 78 16.88 -15.93 3.75
N GLY A 79 17.14 -15.21 4.85
CA GLY A 79 16.94 -13.77 4.91
C GLY A 79 17.84 -13.00 3.94
N LEU A 80 19.12 -13.37 3.85
CA LEU A 80 20.09 -12.77 2.92
C LEU A 80 19.76 -13.10 1.46
N ALA A 81 19.39 -14.35 1.17
CA ALA A 81 18.97 -14.76 -0.17
C ALA A 81 17.81 -13.88 -0.67
N ARG A 82 16.85 -13.56 0.20
CA ARG A 82 15.74 -12.67 -0.16
C ARG A 82 16.13 -11.19 -0.22
N GLY A 83 16.99 -10.74 0.68
CA GLY A 83 17.41 -9.34 0.79
C GLY A 83 18.30 -8.86 -0.35
N LEU A 84 19.16 -9.74 -0.89
CA LEU A 84 20.18 -9.37 -1.88
C LEU A 84 19.80 -9.72 -3.33
N VAL A 85 18.82 -10.60 -3.55
CA VAL A 85 18.54 -11.17 -4.87
C VAL A 85 17.27 -10.58 -5.47
N ARG A 86 17.30 -10.31 -6.80
CA ARG A 86 16.12 -9.88 -7.57
C ARG A 86 15.02 -10.94 -7.53
N GLU A 87 13.75 -10.52 -7.53
CA GLU A 87 12.58 -11.40 -7.34
C GLU A 87 12.57 -12.63 -8.24
N ASN A 88 12.98 -12.48 -9.50
CA ASN A 88 12.97 -13.56 -10.49
C ASN A 88 14.05 -14.63 -10.23
N LEU A 89 15.00 -14.39 -9.33
CA LEU A 89 16.12 -15.29 -9.02
C LEU A 89 16.06 -15.86 -7.60
N VAL A 90 15.14 -15.39 -6.76
CA VAL A 90 15.05 -15.80 -5.34
C VAL A 90 14.88 -17.30 -5.21
N MET A 91 13.97 -17.90 -6.00
CA MET A 91 13.74 -19.36 -5.97
C MET A 91 14.96 -20.16 -6.42
N ALA A 92 15.65 -19.72 -7.47
CA ALA A 92 16.85 -20.38 -7.96
C ALA A 92 17.99 -20.31 -6.94
N VAL A 93 18.22 -19.14 -6.34
CA VAL A 93 19.25 -18.96 -5.29
C VAL A 93 18.89 -19.73 -4.03
N PHE A 94 17.62 -19.76 -3.63
CA PHE A 94 17.14 -20.55 -2.49
C PHE A 94 17.40 -22.04 -2.69
N ILE A 95 17.08 -22.58 -3.87
CA ILE A 95 17.33 -23.99 -4.19
C ILE A 95 18.83 -24.30 -4.16
N VAL A 96 19.67 -23.45 -4.76
CA VAL A 96 21.12 -23.62 -4.75
C VAL A 96 21.69 -23.56 -3.33
N LEU A 97 21.21 -22.62 -2.52
CA LEU A 97 21.62 -22.46 -1.12
C LEU A 97 21.25 -23.69 -0.30
N VAL A 98 19.99 -24.15 -0.37
CA VAL A 98 19.54 -25.33 0.35
C VAL A 98 20.31 -26.58 -0.10
N VAL A 99 20.48 -26.80 -1.41
CA VAL A 99 21.23 -27.96 -1.92
C VAL A 99 22.69 -27.90 -1.49
N GLY A 100 23.32 -26.73 -1.54
CA GLY A 100 24.70 -26.53 -1.11
C GLY A 100 24.89 -26.79 0.38
N GLU A 101 24.00 -26.28 1.22
CA GLU A 101 24.01 -26.51 2.67
C GLU A 101 23.77 -28.00 3.00
N CYS A 102 22.79 -28.64 2.37
CA CYS A 102 22.53 -30.07 2.55
C CYS A 102 23.77 -30.91 2.19
N ALA A 103 24.40 -30.63 1.05
CA ALA A 103 25.61 -31.32 0.62
C ALA A 103 26.76 -31.10 1.63
N LEU A 104 26.98 -29.84 2.04
CA LEU A 104 28.04 -29.48 2.97
C LEU A 104 27.86 -30.16 4.33
N PHE A 105 26.68 -30.06 4.94
CA PHE A 105 26.39 -30.62 6.26
C PHE A 105 26.34 -32.15 6.27
N SER A 106 26.05 -32.80 5.13
CA SER A 106 26.11 -34.25 5.01
C SER A 106 27.54 -34.82 5.17
N HIS A 107 28.57 -34.01 4.92
CA HIS A 107 29.98 -34.40 5.05
C HIS A 107 30.56 -34.15 6.44
N PHE A 108 29.84 -33.47 7.34
CA PHE A 108 30.31 -33.20 8.71
C PHE A 108 30.06 -34.40 9.65
N SER A 109 30.85 -34.46 10.72
CA SER A 109 30.65 -35.46 11.79
C SER A 109 29.32 -35.25 12.52
N LEU A 110 28.86 -36.29 13.22
CA LEU A 110 27.74 -36.15 14.16
C LEU A 110 28.01 -35.00 15.15
N PRO A 111 26.97 -34.22 15.54
CA PRO A 111 25.54 -34.37 15.22
C PRO A 111 25.11 -33.70 13.90
N TRP A 112 25.98 -32.93 13.26
CA TRP A 112 25.65 -32.01 12.15
C TRP A 112 25.01 -32.69 10.93
N SER A 113 25.52 -33.87 10.56
CA SER A 113 24.96 -34.68 9.46
C SER A 113 23.61 -35.31 9.76
N SER A 114 23.13 -35.29 11.01
CA SER A 114 21.78 -35.72 11.37
C SER A 114 20.80 -34.55 11.50
N LEU A 115 21.31 -33.34 11.71
CA LEU A 115 20.51 -32.13 11.98
C LEU A 115 20.30 -31.24 10.76
N TRP A 116 20.97 -31.49 9.63
CA TRP A 116 20.80 -30.70 8.41
C TRP A 116 19.35 -30.53 7.92
N PRO A 117 18.38 -31.46 8.13
CA PRO A 117 17.01 -31.23 7.68
C PRO A 117 16.34 -30.02 8.35
N VAL A 118 16.85 -29.56 9.49
CA VAL A 118 16.38 -28.35 10.19
C VAL A 118 16.64 -27.08 9.38
N LEU A 119 17.64 -27.08 8.50
CA LEU A 119 17.97 -25.93 7.67
C LEU A 119 16.89 -25.62 6.63
N ILE A 120 16.18 -26.63 6.13
CA ILE A 120 15.14 -26.42 5.11
C ILE A 120 14.02 -25.50 5.62
N PRO A 121 13.33 -25.82 6.74
CA PRO A 121 12.30 -24.94 7.26
C PRO A 121 12.88 -23.64 7.84
N ALA A 122 14.09 -23.64 8.40
CA ALA A 122 14.76 -22.43 8.89
C ALA A 122 15.03 -21.42 7.75
N ASN A 123 15.54 -21.89 6.62
CA ASN A 123 15.74 -21.08 5.42
C ASN A 123 14.43 -20.53 4.88
N ALA A 124 13.36 -21.33 4.86
CA ALA A 124 12.04 -20.87 4.41
C ALA A 124 11.50 -19.73 5.30
N ILE A 125 11.62 -19.87 6.63
CA ILE A 125 11.26 -18.81 7.58
C ILE A 125 12.17 -17.58 7.37
N GLY A 126 13.47 -17.79 7.12
CA GLY A 126 14.42 -16.74 6.82
C GLY A 126 14.01 -15.91 5.60
N VAL A 127 13.62 -16.57 4.50
CA VAL A 127 13.12 -15.90 3.28
C VAL A 127 11.87 -15.06 3.56
N MET A 128 10.94 -15.60 4.37
CA MET A 128 9.72 -14.88 4.76
C MET A 128 10.05 -13.60 5.56
N VAL A 129 10.94 -13.70 6.56
CA VAL A 129 11.40 -12.55 7.35
C VAL A 129 12.17 -11.55 6.48
N GLY A 130 13.06 -12.04 5.60
CA GLY A 130 13.79 -11.21 4.66
C GLY A 130 12.88 -10.45 3.68
N ASN A 131 11.73 -11.03 3.32
CA ASN A 131 10.74 -10.36 2.48
C ASN A 131 10.10 -9.18 3.21
N VAL A 132 9.74 -9.37 4.48
CA VAL A 132 9.18 -8.32 5.34
C VAL A 132 10.18 -7.19 5.55
N VAL A 133 11.45 -7.52 5.84
CA VAL A 133 12.52 -6.53 5.99
C VAL A 133 12.76 -5.77 4.69
N ARG A 134 12.76 -6.46 3.54
CA ARG A 134 12.93 -5.82 2.22
C ARG A 134 11.75 -4.91 1.88
N LEU A 135 10.52 -5.32 2.17
CA LEU A 135 9.34 -4.47 1.99
C LEU A 135 9.41 -3.25 2.91
N GLY A 136 9.70 -3.43 4.19
CA GLY A 136 9.89 -2.33 5.12
C GLY A 136 11.02 -1.40 4.71
N TYR A 137 12.11 -1.94 4.15
CA TYR A 137 13.21 -1.14 3.63
C TYR A 137 12.82 -0.33 2.39
N LEU A 138 12.10 -0.94 1.44
CA LEU A 138 11.59 -0.26 0.25
C LEU A 138 10.56 0.83 0.60
N GLU A 139 9.69 0.57 1.58
CA GLU A 139 8.72 1.53 2.11
C GLU A 139 9.41 2.68 2.87
N SER A 140 10.48 2.36 3.62
CA SER A 140 11.26 3.33 4.38
C SER A 140 12.20 4.17 3.52
N ARG A 141 12.42 3.81 2.24
CA ARG A 141 13.21 4.65 1.35
C ARG A 141 12.44 5.94 1.14
N PRO A 142 13.00 7.11 1.52
CA PRO A 142 12.36 8.37 1.22
C PRO A 142 12.15 8.40 -0.29
N LYS A 143 10.90 8.54 -0.73
CA LYS A 143 10.60 8.92 -2.11
C LYS A 143 11.46 10.15 -2.36
N ALA A 144 12.41 10.05 -3.29
CA ALA A 144 13.27 11.18 -3.63
C ALA A 144 12.34 12.35 -3.92
N LEU A 145 12.40 13.39 -3.08
CA LEU A 145 11.56 14.58 -3.20
C LEU A 145 11.80 15.13 -4.60
N ARG A 146 10.85 14.85 -5.50
CA ARG A 146 10.87 15.34 -6.86
C ARG A 146 10.53 16.82 -6.73
N ASP A 147 11.51 17.68 -6.96
CA ASP A 147 11.30 19.13 -7.01
C ASP A 147 10.63 19.55 -8.33
N VAL A 148 9.54 18.86 -8.66
CA VAL A 148 8.66 19.13 -9.79
C VAL A 148 7.23 19.01 -9.30
N TRP A 149 6.33 19.78 -9.92
CA TRP A 149 4.91 19.57 -9.72
C TRP A 149 4.45 18.39 -10.55
N VAL A 150 3.44 17.69 -10.05
CA VAL A 150 2.72 16.67 -10.81
C VAL A 150 1.26 17.08 -10.85
N VAL A 151 0.74 17.36 -12.04
CA VAL A 151 -0.66 17.75 -12.26
C VAL A 151 -1.33 16.63 -13.02
N ASN A 152 -2.25 15.90 -12.38
CA ASN A 152 -2.93 14.73 -12.95
C ASN A 152 -1.97 13.70 -13.59
N GLY A 153 -0.77 13.54 -13.03
CA GLY A 153 0.25 12.60 -13.50
C GLY A 153 1.23 13.17 -14.52
N VAL A 154 1.05 14.41 -14.96
CA VAL A 154 1.97 15.12 -15.84
C VAL A 154 2.95 15.96 -15.02
N GLU A 155 4.25 15.80 -15.27
CA GLU A 155 5.29 16.56 -14.58
C GLU A 155 5.41 17.98 -15.14
N GLU A 156 5.30 18.96 -14.25
CA GLU A 156 5.42 20.38 -14.55
C GLU A 156 6.57 20.99 -13.71
N PRO A 157 7.72 21.31 -14.32
CA PRO A 157 8.90 21.73 -13.56
C PRO A 157 8.83 23.16 -13.03
N ARG A 158 7.93 24.01 -13.57
CA ARG A 158 7.80 25.42 -13.17
C ARG A 158 6.50 25.63 -12.42
N THR A 159 6.56 26.33 -11.29
CA THR A 159 5.37 26.64 -10.49
C THR A 159 4.32 27.41 -11.29
N ASP A 160 4.70 28.48 -12.00
CA ASP A 160 3.74 29.28 -12.78
C ASP A 160 3.06 28.47 -13.90
N SER A 161 3.80 27.52 -14.51
CA SER A 161 3.26 26.58 -15.51
C SER A 161 2.28 25.63 -14.87
N ALA A 162 2.69 24.99 -13.76
CA ALA A 162 1.86 24.08 -13.01
C ALA A 162 0.57 24.76 -12.54
N GLU A 163 0.66 25.97 -11.99
CA GLU A 163 -0.48 26.75 -11.53
C GLU A 163 -1.48 27.02 -12.67
N ALA A 164 -1.00 27.59 -13.79
CA ALA A 164 -1.84 27.89 -14.94
C ALA A 164 -2.50 26.64 -15.54
N VAL A 165 -1.73 25.55 -15.69
CA VAL A 165 -2.22 24.27 -16.21
C VAL A 165 -3.24 23.64 -15.25
N SER A 166 -2.97 23.69 -13.95
CA SER A 166 -3.87 23.12 -12.92
C SER A 166 -5.20 23.86 -12.86
N LEU A 167 -5.19 25.20 -12.91
CA LEU A 167 -6.41 26.01 -12.89
C LEU A 167 -7.26 25.79 -14.15
N ALA A 168 -6.60 25.71 -15.31
CA ALA A 168 -7.27 25.42 -16.57
C ALA A 168 -7.87 24.01 -16.55
N ALA A 169 -7.11 23.01 -16.08
CA ALA A 169 -7.55 21.63 -15.96
C ALA A 169 -8.72 21.47 -14.99
N LEU A 170 -8.65 22.09 -13.80
CA LEU A 170 -9.72 22.08 -12.80
C LEU A 170 -11.02 22.68 -13.34
N SER A 171 -10.92 23.77 -14.10
CA SER A 171 -12.08 24.44 -14.70
C SER A 171 -12.83 23.57 -15.71
N ALA A 172 -12.11 22.71 -16.42
CA ALA A 172 -12.67 21.77 -17.39
C ALA A 172 -12.93 20.37 -16.79
N TRP A 173 -12.70 20.18 -15.50
CA TRP A 173 -12.69 18.86 -14.89
C TRP A 173 -14.11 18.30 -14.71
N ASP A 174 -14.29 17.04 -15.11
CA ASP A 174 -15.47 16.22 -14.79
C ASP A 174 -14.98 14.88 -14.24
N SER A 175 -15.12 14.71 -12.92
CA SER A 175 -14.62 13.51 -12.25
C SER A 175 -15.36 12.25 -12.67
N ALA A 176 -16.59 12.34 -13.19
CA ALA A 176 -17.28 11.18 -13.73
C ALA A 176 -16.59 10.58 -14.96
N GLN A 177 -15.82 11.39 -15.70
CA GLN A 177 -15.11 10.97 -16.91
C GLN A 177 -13.62 10.73 -16.64
N ALA A 178 -12.99 11.64 -15.88
CA ALA A 178 -11.54 11.67 -15.72
C ALA A 178 -11.04 11.11 -14.38
N GLY A 179 -11.94 10.75 -13.46
CA GLY A 179 -11.57 10.37 -12.10
C GLY A 179 -11.17 11.56 -11.25
N ARG A 180 -10.34 11.33 -10.23
CA ARG A 180 -9.90 12.39 -9.33
C ARG A 180 -8.99 13.40 -10.03
N PHE A 181 -9.24 14.68 -9.77
CA PHE A 181 -8.25 15.72 -10.03
C PHE A 181 -7.21 15.70 -8.91
N TYR A 182 -5.92 15.86 -9.24
CA TYR A 182 -4.90 16.01 -8.22
C TYR A 182 -3.69 16.84 -8.66
N VAL A 183 -3.10 17.52 -7.68
CA VAL A 183 -1.83 18.22 -7.81
C VAL A 183 -0.92 17.81 -6.66
N GLU A 184 0.29 17.37 -6.98
CA GLU A 184 1.28 16.91 -6.02
C GLU A 184 2.58 17.70 -6.18
N ARG A 185 3.25 18.00 -5.07
CA ARG A 185 4.67 18.38 -5.06
C ARG A 185 5.27 17.99 -3.74
N ASN A 186 6.44 17.35 -3.79
CA ASN A 186 7.13 16.83 -2.61
C ASN A 186 6.21 15.86 -1.84
N GLU A 187 5.83 16.25 -0.62
CA GLU A 187 4.89 15.50 0.23
C GLU A 187 3.51 16.14 0.26
N GLY A 188 3.28 17.27 -0.41
CA GLY A 188 1.96 17.90 -0.45
C GLY A 188 1.08 17.27 -1.54
N LEU A 189 -0.19 17.06 -1.22
CA LEU A 189 -1.19 16.58 -2.18
C LEU A 189 -2.49 17.38 -2.03
N PHE A 190 -2.97 17.88 -3.15
CA PHE A 190 -4.29 18.47 -3.33
C PHE A 190 -5.11 17.55 -4.23
N GLU A 191 -6.34 17.25 -3.85
CA GLU A 191 -7.26 16.43 -4.63
C GLU A 191 -8.64 17.09 -4.69
N ALA A 192 -9.31 16.94 -5.83
CA ALA A 192 -10.68 17.37 -5.98
C ALA A 192 -11.51 16.31 -6.73
N MET A 193 -12.75 16.12 -6.27
CA MET A 193 -13.73 15.22 -6.85
C MET A 193 -15.03 15.98 -7.15
N GLY A 194 -15.58 15.79 -8.34
CA GLY A 194 -16.77 16.49 -8.82
C GLY A 194 -16.54 17.21 -10.15
N SER A 195 -17.33 18.27 -10.38
CA SER A 195 -17.31 19.05 -11.62
C SER A 195 -17.82 20.45 -11.37
N ALA A 196 -17.54 21.39 -12.29
CA ALA A 196 -18.08 22.74 -12.19
C ALA A 196 -19.63 22.80 -12.17
N ALA A 197 -20.31 21.78 -12.71
CA ALA A 197 -21.77 21.72 -12.75
C ALA A 197 -22.41 21.27 -11.41
N THR A 198 -21.71 20.45 -10.64
CA THR A 198 -22.22 19.85 -9.38
C THR A 198 -21.47 20.31 -8.14
N GLY A 199 -20.40 21.08 -8.31
CA GLY A 199 -19.45 21.40 -7.26
C GLY A 199 -18.36 20.35 -7.10
N PHE A 200 -17.41 20.67 -6.23
CA PHE A 200 -16.25 19.87 -5.90
C PHE A 200 -16.18 19.57 -4.41
N ILE A 201 -15.73 18.38 -4.07
CA ILE A 201 -15.20 18.05 -2.76
C ILE A 201 -13.68 18.13 -2.88
N VAL A 202 -13.08 18.93 -2.01
CA VAL A 202 -11.64 19.23 -2.07
C VAL A 202 -10.96 18.70 -0.83
N HIS A 203 -9.93 17.90 -1.03
CA HIS A 203 -9.06 17.38 0.00
C HIS A 203 -7.65 17.93 -0.16
N CYS A 204 -6.99 18.19 0.96
CA CYS A 204 -5.59 18.60 0.94
C CYS A 204 -4.84 18.01 2.14
N ALA A 205 -3.61 17.58 1.90
CA ALA A 205 -2.71 17.09 2.92
C ALA A 205 -1.29 17.60 2.65
N ALA A 206 -0.64 18.13 3.69
CA ALA A 206 0.79 18.45 3.61
C ALA A 206 1.67 17.19 3.63
N LYS A 207 1.11 16.06 4.09
CA LYS A 207 1.71 14.72 4.15
C LYS A 207 0.64 13.62 3.96
N PRO A 208 0.33 13.18 2.74
CA PRO A 208 -0.78 12.28 2.47
C PRO A 208 -0.56 10.86 3.01
N GLN A 209 0.66 10.51 3.44
CA GLN A 209 0.94 9.23 4.09
C GLN A 209 0.44 9.19 5.55
N GLU A 210 0.23 10.35 6.16
CA GLU A 210 -0.31 10.49 7.51
C GLU A 210 -1.83 10.71 7.38
N GLU A 211 -2.65 9.71 7.72
CA GLU A 211 -4.12 9.81 7.65
C GLU A 211 -4.67 11.03 8.42
N SER A 212 -4.06 11.36 9.57
CA SER A 212 -4.40 12.53 10.38
C SER A 212 -4.05 13.88 9.75
N ALA A 213 -3.24 13.90 8.69
CA ALA A 213 -2.86 15.14 8.00
C ALA A 213 -3.85 15.54 6.90
N TRP A 214 -4.79 14.66 6.55
CA TRP A 214 -5.82 14.94 5.57
C TRP A 214 -6.87 15.90 6.12
N GLN A 215 -7.21 16.87 5.29
CA GLN A 215 -8.23 17.87 5.56
C GLN A 215 -9.18 17.97 4.37
N ILE A 216 -10.44 18.24 4.67
CA ILE A 216 -11.49 18.49 3.67
C ILE A 216 -11.91 19.96 3.76
N LEU A 217 -12.07 20.61 2.60
CA LEU A 217 -12.49 22.00 2.54
C LEU A 217 -13.97 22.11 2.91
N GLY A 218 -14.30 23.09 3.76
CA GLY A 218 -15.66 23.34 4.24
C GLY A 218 -15.95 22.75 5.61
N SER A 219 -17.22 22.50 5.91
CA SER A 219 -17.71 22.03 7.21
C SER A 219 -18.69 20.86 7.08
N LEU A 220 -18.50 19.85 7.93
CA LEU A 220 -19.36 18.67 8.03
C LEU A 220 -20.65 18.89 8.84
N GLY A 221 -20.83 20.07 9.46
CA GLY A 221 -21.96 20.33 10.37
C GLY A 221 -23.32 20.59 9.71
N GLY A 222 -23.41 20.53 8.39
CA GLY A 222 -24.65 20.80 7.64
C GLY A 222 -25.62 19.62 7.66
N ARG A 223 -26.93 19.90 7.68
CA ARG A 223 -28.01 18.87 7.58
C ARG A 223 -28.43 18.54 6.15
N GLY A 224 -27.84 19.19 5.15
CA GLY A 224 -28.15 18.99 3.73
C GLY A 224 -27.12 18.09 3.07
N GLU A 225 -27.57 17.33 2.07
CA GLU A 225 -26.71 16.59 1.16
C GLU A 225 -26.81 17.19 -0.25
N THR A 226 -25.69 17.23 -0.94
CA THR A 226 -25.57 17.65 -2.33
C THR A 226 -25.12 16.45 -3.15
N GLU A 227 -25.80 16.22 -4.27
CA GLU A 227 -25.39 15.21 -5.25
C GLU A 227 -24.18 15.71 -6.03
N ILE A 228 -23.13 14.91 -6.05
CA ILE A 228 -21.92 15.09 -6.86
C ILE A 228 -21.77 13.93 -7.84
N ARG A 229 -21.10 14.19 -8.96
CA ARG A 229 -20.84 13.16 -9.97
C ARG A 229 -19.41 12.63 -9.84
N ILE A 230 -19.30 11.31 -9.68
CA ILE A 230 -18.03 10.57 -9.57
C ILE A 230 -18.01 9.41 -10.58
N PRO A 231 -16.86 8.74 -10.82
CA PRO A 231 -16.76 7.67 -11.81
C PRO A 231 -17.75 6.53 -11.64
N SER A 232 -18.08 6.17 -10.40
CA SER A 232 -19.00 5.07 -10.08
C SER A 232 -20.49 5.47 -10.20
N GLY A 233 -20.80 6.74 -10.41
CA GLY A 233 -22.17 7.25 -10.50
C GLY A 233 -22.39 8.52 -9.67
N PRO A 234 -23.66 8.91 -9.43
CA PRO A 234 -23.97 9.97 -8.49
C PRO A 234 -23.66 9.53 -7.05
N ALA A 235 -23.08 10.44 -6.26
CA ALA A 235 -22.82 10.26 -4.85
C ALA A 235 -23.35 11.47 -4.06
N PHE A 236 -23.69 11.26 -2.79
CA PHE A 236 -24.22 12.31 -1.92
C PHE A 236 -23.18 12.66 -0.87
N ALA A 237 -22.93 13.96 -0.70
CA ALA A 237 -22.02 14.47 0.32
C ALA A 237 -22.66 15.64 1.08
N PRO A 238 -22.27 15.89 2.34
CA PRO A 238 -22.77 17.04 3.09
C PRO A 238 -22.58 18.35 2.31
N SER A 239 -23.64 19.15 2.18
CA SER A 239 -23.60 20.37 1.35
C SER A 239 -22.54 21.37 1.82
N GLY A 240 -22.13 21.31 3.10
CA GLY A 240 -21.09 22.19 3.65
C GLY A 240 -19.67 21.87 3.21
N VAL A 241 -19.42 20.71 2.57
CA VAL A 241 -18.11 20.34 2.00
C VAL A 241 -18.07 20.35 0.47
N VAL A 242 -19.23 20.55 -0.18
CA VAL A 242 -19.32 20.69 -1.62
C VAL A 242 -19.17 22.18 -1.95
N VAL A 243 -18.02 22.53 -2.52
CA VAL A 243 -17.66 23.90 -2.87
C VAL A 243 -17.84 24.17 -4.37
N ASP A 244 -18.02 25.43 -4.74
CA ASP A 244 -18.04 25.81 -6.15
C ASP A 244 -16.64 25.82 -6.77
N LEU A 245 -16.58 26.00 -8.09
CA LEU A 245 -15.33 26.02 -8.85
C LEU A 245 -14.38 27.14 -8.37
N GLU A 246 -14.91 28.32 -8.04
CA GLU A 246 -14.06 29.46 -7.68
C GLU A 246 -13.41 29.25 -6.30
N THR A 247 -14.15 28.70 -5.34
CA THR A 247 -13.64 28.30 -4.03
C THR A 247 -12.60 27.18 -4.17
N ALA A 248 -12.84 26.20 -5.05
CA ALA A 248 -11.86 25.14 -5.33
C ALA A 248 -10.56 25.68 -5.97
N LYS A 249 -10.66 26.68 -6.86
CA LYS A 249 -9.50 27.38 -7.43
C LYS A 249 -8.74 28.17 -6.38
N GLU A 250 -9.43 28.87 -5.49
CA GLU A 250 -8.81 29.59 -4.37
C GLU A 250 -8.03 28.64 -3.46
N ALA A 251 -8.61 27.49 -3.12
CA ALA A 251 -7.91 26.46 -2.34
C ALA A 251 -6.69 25.88 -3.07
N LEU A 252 -6.78 25.69 -4.39
CA LEU A 252 -5.66 25.23 -5.21
C LEU A 252 -4.52 26.26 -5.24
N LEU A 253 -4.84 27.55 -5.39
CA LEU A 253 -3.87 28.64 -5.30
C LEU A 253 -3.21 28.69 -3.91
N GLY A 254 -4.00 28.55 -2.86
CA GLY A 254 -3.51 28.42 -1.50
C GLY A 254 -2.54 27.25 -1.33
N PHE A 255 -2.83 26.10 -1.96
CA PHE A 255 -1.91 24.96 -1.97
C PHE A 255 -0.59 25.26 -2.71
N PHE A 256 -0.63 25.99 -3.83
CA PHE A 256 0.57 26.50 -4.52
C PHE A 256 1.40 27.46 -3.67
N HIS A 257 0.80 28.11 -2.66
CA HIS A 257 1.54 28.97 -1.74
C HIS A 257 2.04 28.23 -0.50
N HIS A 258 1.17 27.47 0.16
CA HIS A 258 1.42 26.88 1.48
C HIS A 258 1.98 25.46 1.44
N ARG A 259 1.95 24.77 0.28
CA ARG A 259 2.31 23.33 0.15
C ARG A 259 1.45 22.44 1.07
N GLY A 260 0.21 22.85 1.27
CA GLY A 260 -0.77 22.23 2.15
C GLY A 260 -2.04 23.08 2.21
N PRO A 261 -2.96 22.75 3.14
CA PRO A 261 -4.20 23.48 3.32
C PRO A 261 -3.95 24.95 3.62
N ASP A 262 -4.62 25.84 2.89
CA ASP A 262 -4.53 27.28 3.11
C ASP A 262 -5.13 27.67 4.47
N PRO A 263 -4.37 28.25 5.41
CA PRO A 263 -4.89 28.63 6.72
C PRO A 263 -5.97 29.73 6.68
N GLY A 264 -6.10 30.46 5.57
CA GLY A 264 -7.15 31.44 5.35
C GLY A 264 -8.50 30.84 4.97
N LEU A 265 -8.54 29.56 4.58
CA LEU A 265 -9.76 28.85 4.23
C LEU A 265 -10.24 27.95 5.36
N GLN A 266 -11.53 27.61 5.34
CA GLN A 266 -12.13 26.74 6.34
C GLN A 266 -11.87 25.28 6.01
N TRP A 267 -10.95 24.64 6.74
CA TRP A 267 -10.65 23.22 6.61
C TRP A 267 -11.17 22.43 7.81
N THR A 268 -11.76 21.27 7.56
CA THR A 268 -12.19 20.31 8.59
C THR A 268 -11.20 19.14 8.64
N PHE A 269 -10.88 18.71 9.86
CA PHE A 269 -9.90 17.66 10.18
C PHE A 269 -10.61 16.44 10.78
N GLY A 270 -9.98 15.28 10.72
CA GLY A 270 -10.42 14.07 11.42
C GLY A 270 -10.73 12.91 10.48
N GLU A 271 -11.10 11.76 11.04
CA GLU A 271 -11.42 10.53 10.27
C GLU A 271 -12.55 10.78 9.26
N GLU A 272 -13.51 11.63 9.59
CA GLU A 272 -14.63 12.00 8.71
C GLU A 272 -14.20 12.70 7.41
N ALA A 273 -13.01 13.33 7.38
CA ALA A 273 -12.47 13.89 6.14
C ALA A 273 -12.11 12.78 5.13
N LEU A 274 -11.70 11.60 5.62
CA LEU A 274 -11.35 10.45 4.79
C LEU A 274 -12.58 9.68 4.30
N ASP A 275 -13.69 9.68 5.07
CA ASP A 275 -14.93 9.02 4.69
C ASP A 275 -15.54 9.56 3.39
N LEU A 276 -15.24 10.83 3.06
CA LEU A 276 -15.71 11.50 1.85
C LEU A 276 -14.67 11.50 0.73
N LYS A 277 -13.59 10.74 0.86
CA LYS A 277 -12.62 10.53 -0.20
C LYS A 277 -13.15 9.48 -1.17
N PHE A 278 -13.83 9.95 -2.21
CA PHE A 278 -14.33 9.08 -3.27
C PHE A 278 -13.16 8.63 -4.17
N GLY A 279 -12.73 7.36 -4.03
CA GLY A 279 -11.62 6.80 -4.80
C GLY A 279 -11.17 5.43 -4.32
#